data_AF-A0A356QUE6-F1
#
_entry.id   AF-A0A356QUE6-F1
#
_cell.length_a   1.000
_cell.length_b   1.000
_cell.length_c   1.000
_cell.angle_alpha   90.00
_cell.angle_beta   90.00
_cell.angle_gamma   90.00
#
_symmetry.space_group_name_H-M   'P 1'
#
loop_
_entity.id
_entity.type
_entity.pdbx_description
1 polymer ?
#
loop_
_entity_poly.entity_id
_entity_poly.type
_entity_poly.pdbx_seq_one_letter_code
_entity_poly.pdbx_strand_id
1 'polypeptide(L)'
;TVEFTPDEGSTSYGITNSKGRYALQYLPDRPGAVTGHHTVRITTYDWRTTKDGNKIEVPERLPLRYNQDSTLRVDVTSGSQTLDWELTSQ
;
A
#
# COMPACT_ATOMS: atom_id res chain seq x y z
N THR A 1 -2.43 -4.48 -0.32
CA THR A 1 -1.47 -3.69 0.46
C THR A 1 -1.24 -2.36 -0.20
N VAL A 2 -1.01 -1.32 0.59
CA VAL A 2 -0.61 0.03 0.15
C VAL A 2 0.75 0.32 0.77
N GLU A 3 1.72 0.73 -0.02
CA GLU A 3 3.10 1.03 0.36
C GLU A 3 3.46 2.45 -0.05
N PHE A 4 4.14 3.16 0.84
CA PHE A 4 4.60 4.53 0.65
C PHE A 4 6.13 4.54 0.79
N THR A 5 6.83 4.70 -0.33
CA THR A 5 8.29 4.82 -0.37
C THR A 5 8.66 6.30 -0.48
N PRO A 6 9.23 6.91 0.57
CA PRO A 6 9.69 8.28 0.49
C PRO A 6 10.93 8.41 -0.38
N ASP A 7 11.17 9.61 -0.91
CA ASP A 7 12.46 9.94 -1.53
C ASP A 7 13.61 9.89 -0.50
N GLU A 8 13.32 10.19 0.77
CA GLU A 8 14.25 10.09 1.89
C GLU A 8 13.62 9.43 3.13
N GLY A 9 14.31 8.44 3.71
CA GLY A 9 13.86 7.73 4.90
C GLY A 9 13.27 6.35 4.61
N SER A 10 12.57 5.77 5.60
CA SER A 10 12.06 4.39 5.50
C SER A 10 10.64 4.34 4.95
N THR A 11 10.36 3.26 4.23
CA THR A 11 9.04 2.94 3.69
C THR A 11 8.03 2.67 4.80
N SER A 12 6.78 3.06 4.60
CA SER A 12 5.64 2.67 5.43
C SER A 12 4.62 1.88 4.60
N TYR A 13 3.80 1.07 5.26
CA TYR A 13 2.81 0.25 4.58
C TYR A 13 1.51 0.13 5.37
N GLY A 14 0.42 -0.17 4.67
CA GLY A 14 -0.91 -0.39 5.25
C GLY A 14 -1.63 -1.53 4.54
N ILE A 15 -2.38 -2.31 5.32
CA ILE A 15 -3.27 -3.35 4.78
C ILE A 15 -4.68 -2.78 4.69
N THR A 16 -5.26 -2.84 3.50
CA THR A 16 -6.64 -2.42 3.26
C THR A 16 -7.61 -3.43 3.88
N ASN A 17 -8.65 -2.94 4.55
CA ASN A 17 -9.77 -3.77 4.96
C ASN A 17 -10.75 -4.05 3.80
N SER A 18 -11.84 -4.75 4.10
CA SER A 18 -12.89 -5.09 3.12
C SER A 18 -13.59 -3.89 2.48
N LYS A 19 -13.44 -2.69 3.05
CA LYS A 19 -13.97 -1.42 2.52
C LYS A 19 -12.90 -0.61 1.78
N GLY A 20 -11.72 -1.18 1.52
CA GLY A 20 -10.60 -0.51 0.87
C GLY A 20 -9.85 0.50 1.76
N ARG A 21 -10.22 0.66 3.04
CA ARG A 21 -9.57 1.63 3.93
C ARG A 21 -8.30 1.06 4.53
N TYR A 22 -7.28 1.89 4.64
CA TYR A 22 -5.97 1.53 5.19
C TYR A 22 -5.50 2.59 6.20
N ALA A 23 -4.54 2.20 7.03
CA ALA A 23 -3.74 3.09 7.85
C ALA A 23 -2.28 2.69 7.66
N LEU A 24 -1.41 3.68 7.49
CA LEU A 24 0.02 3.40 7.31
C LEU A 24 0.70 3.12 8.65
N GLN A 25 1.64 2.20 8.62
CA GLN A 25 2.54 1.86 9.71
C GLN A 25 3.98 2.11 9.26
N TYR A 26 4.70 2.96 10.00
CA TYR A 26 6.11 3.24 9.73
C TYR A 26 7.04 2.34 10.56
N LEU A 27 6.76 2.21 11.86
CA LEU A 27 7.40 1.25 12.78
C LEU A 27 6.32 0.60 13.65
N PRO A 28 6.52 -0.56 14.28
CA PRO A 28 5.47 -1.24 15.06
C PRO A 28 4.76 -0.36 16.12
N ASP A 29 5.48 0.57 16.73
CA ASP A 29 5.01 1.52 17.74
C ASP A 29 4.76 2.93 17.19
N ARG A 30 5.02 3.16 15.90
CA ARG A 30 4.87 4.46 15.23
C ARG A 30 3.98 4.36 14.00
N PRO A 31 2.67 4.62 14.12
CA PRO A 31 1.78 4.71 12.97
C PRO A 31 2.11 5.95 12.12
N GLY A 32 1.70 5.91 10.86
CA GLY A 32 1.88 6.99 9.89
C GLY A 32 2.99 6.72 8.88
N ALA A 33 3.51 7.81 8.31
CA ALA A 33 4.59 7.85 7.34
C ALA A 33 5.47 9.06 7.62
N VAL A 34 6.71 9.05 7.11
CA VAL A 34 7.56 10.24 7.13
C VAL A 34 6.98 11.31 6.19
N THR A 35 7.16 12.58 6.53
CA THR A 35 6.78 13.69 5.66
C THR A 35 7.71 13.78 4.46
N GLY A 36 7.20 14.21 3.31
CA GLY A 36 7.99 14.37 2.08
C GLY A 36 7.26 13.82 0.86
N HIS A 37 7.98 13.73 -0.25
CA HIS A 37 7.51 13.13 -1.50
C HIS A 37 7.61 11.61 -1.42
N HIS A 38 6.54 10.92 -1.83
CA HIS A 38 6.49 9.45 -1.86
C HIS A 38 6.11 8.93 -3.24
N THR A 39 6.71 7.80 -3.61
CA THR A 39 6.13 6.88 -4.59
C THR A 39 5.18 5.94 -3.87
N VAL A 40 3.98 5.77 -4.38
CA VAL A 40 2.97 4.89 -3.78
C VAL A 40 2.82 3.63 -4.60
N ARG A 41 2.88 2.45 -3.97
CA ARG A 41 2.60 1.17 -4.61
C ARG A 41 1.40 0.50 -3.96
N ILE A 42 0.51 -0.02 -4.79
CA ILE A 42 -0.72 -0.68 -4.35
C ILE A 42 -0.81 -2.01 -5.08
N THR A 43 -0.97 -3.09 -4.31
CA THR A 43 -1.03 -4.45 -4.84
C THR A 43 -2.19 -5.22 -4.24
N THR A 44 -2.87 -6.02 -5.06
CA THR A 44 -3.80 -7.06 -4.59
C THR A 44 -3.16 -8.44 -4.54
N TYR A 45 -1.90 -8.56 -4.94
CA TYR A 45 -1.14 -9.81 -4.85
C TYR A 45 -1.03 -10.27 -3.41
N ASP A 46 -1.30 -11.55 -3.17
CA ASP A 46 -1.27 -12.12 -1.82
C ASP A 46 -1.07 -13.65 -1.88
N TRP A 47 -0.76 -14.24 -0.73
CA TRP A 47 -0.77 -15.69 -0.53
C TRP A 47 -1.78 -16.04 0.55
N ARG A 48 -2.76 -16.88 0.21
CA ARG A 48 -3.76 -17.33 1.19
C ARG A 48 -3.47 -18.76 1.64
N THR A 49 -3.60 -18.99 2.94
CA THR A 49 -3.56 -20.34 3.50
C THR A 49 -4.97 -20.93 3.47
N THR A 50 -5.12 -22.10 2.85
CA THR A 50 -6.39 -22.85 2.85
C THR A 50 -6.60 -23.55 4.19
N LYS A 51 -7.81 -24.09 4.41
CA LYS A 51 -8.14 -24.85 5.63
C LYS A 51 -7.21 -26.06 5.84
N ASP A 52 -6.73 -26.64 4.74
CA ASP A 52 -5.85 -27.81 4.76
C ASP A 52 -4.36 -27.44 4.90
N GLY A 53 -4.04 -26.15 5.12
CA GLY A 53 -2.68 -25.66 5.31
C GLY A 53 -1.91 -25.36 4.02
N ASN A 54 -2.51 -25.58 2.85
CA ASN A 54 -1.89 -25.27 1.56
C ASN A 54 -1.85 -23.75 1.33
N LYS A 55 -0.76 -23.25 0.72
CA LYS A 55 -0.69 -21.87 0.25
C LYS A 55 -1.17 -21.78 -1.19
N ILE A 56 -2.14 -20.91 -1.45
CA ILE A 56 -2.61 -20.58 -2.79
C ILE A 56 -2.22 -19.15 -3.12
N GLU A 57 -1.73 -18.96 -4.34
CA GLU A 57 -1.43 -17.64 -4.87
C GLU A 57 -2.74 -16.89 -5.17
N VAL A 58 -2.80 -15.64 -4.76
CA VAL A 58 -3.84 -14.69 -5.17
C VAL A 58 -3.20 -13.75 -6.17
N PRO A 59 -3.53 -13.86 -7.47
CA PRO A 59 -2.87 -13.08 -8.49
C PRO A 59 -3.19 -11.59 -8.36
N GLU A 60 -2.26 -10.76 -8.84
CA GLU A 60 -2.45 -9.33 -9.00
C GLU A 60 -3.62 -9.05 -9.97
N ARG A 61 -4.44 -8.05 -9.64
CA ARG A 61 -5.58 -7.61 -10.44
C ARG A 61 -5.44 -6.17 -10.92
N LEU A 62 -4.48 -5.45 -10.37
CA LEU A 62 -4.19 -4.07 -10.73
C LEU A 62 -3.17 -4.02 -11.87
N PRO A 63 -3.33 -3.10 -12.83
CA PRO A 63 -2.30 -2.82 -13.82
C PRO A 63 -0.98 -2.40 -13.17
N LEU A 64 0.14 -2.70 -13.84
CA LEU A 64 1.51 -2.44 -13.34
C LEU A 64 1.75 -0.98 -12.92
N ARG A 65 1.04 -0.01 -13.52
CA ARG A 65 1.11 1.43 -13.20
C ARG A 65 0.71 1.80 -11.78
N TYR A 66 0.14 0.87 -11.02
CA TYR A 66 -0.18 1.06 -9.60
C TYR A 66 0.80 0.34 -8.66
N ASN A 67 1.70 -0.51 -9.19
CA ASN A 67 2.61 -1.33 -8.38
C ASN A 67 4.05 -1.31 -8.93
N GLN A 68 4.42 -2.29 -9.75
CA GLN A 68 5.79 -2.49 -10.23
C GLN A 68 6.34 -1.25 -10.97
N ASP A 69 5.52 -0.66 -11.84
CA ASP A 69 5.84 0.55 -12.62
C ASP A 69 5.02 1.74 -12.10
N SER A 70 4.88 1.85 -10.78
CA SER A 70 3.94 2.81 -10.21
C SER A 70 4.22 4.25 -10.62
N THR A 71 3.17 4.91 -11.09
CA THR A 71 3.17 6.35 -11.38
C THR A 71 2.47 7.16 -10.29
N LEU A 72 1.99 6.51 -9.22
CA LEU A 72 1.32 7.19 -8.11
C LEU A 72 2.34 7.96 -7.26
N ARG A 73 2.08 9.24 -7.05
CA ARG A 73 2.91 10.16 -6.28
C ARG A 73 2.07 10.95 -5.29
N VAL A 74 2.62 11.25 -4.12
CA VAL A 74 1.95 12.06 -3.10
C VAL A 74 2.93 12.77 -2.19
N ASP A 75 2.49 13.92 -1.68
CA ASP A 75 3.21 14.72 -0.70
C ASP A 75 2.58 14.50 0.67
N VAL A 76 3.31 13.82 1.54
CA VAL A 76 2.91 13.59 2.92
C VAL A 76 3.33 14.79 3.75
N THR A 77 2.35 15.45 4.37
CA THR A 77 2.53 16.60 5.25
C THR A 77 2.31 16.21 6.70
N SER A 78 2.76 17.05 7.63
CA SER A 78 2.48 16.85 9.05
C SER A 78 0.97 16.89 9.34
N GLY A 79 0.52 16.03 10.26
CA GLY A 79 -0.88 15.96 10.70
C GLY A 79 -1.66 14.83 10.01
N SER A 80 -2.97 14.79 10.28
CA SER A 80 -3.85 13.77 9.71
C SER A 80 -4.17 14.09 8.25
N GLN A 81 -3.95 13.12 7.35
CA GLN A 81 -4.32 13.20 5.94
C GLN A 81 -5.11 11.96 5.52
N THR A 82 -6.09 12.17 4.65
CA THR A 82 -6.78 11.10 3.92
C THR A 82 -6.29 11.12 2.48
N LEU A 83 -5.76 10.00 2.00
CA LEU A 83 -5.21 9.84 0.66
C LEU A 83 -5.95 8.71 -0.05
N ASP A 84 -6.86 9.07 -0.93
CA ASP A 84 -7.69 8.12 -1.68
C ASP A 84 -7.16 7.93 -3.10
N TRP A 85 -7.32 6.71 -3.62
CA TRP A 85 -6.77 6.29 -4.90
C TRP A 85 -7.88 5.72 -5.78
N GLU A 86 -8.12 6.34 -6.93
CA GLU A 86 -9.04 5.81 -7.93
C GLU A 86 -8.32 4.73 -8.76
N LEU A 87 -8.65 3.47 -8.47
CA LEU A 87 -8.01 2.30 -9.09
C LEU A 87 -8.93 1.66 -10.11
N THR A 88 -8.35 1.24 -11.22
CA THR A 88 -9.03 0.46 -12.26
C THR A 88 -8.37 -0.91 -12.35
N SER A 89 -9.16 -1.98 -12.19
CA SER A 89 -8.69 -3.34 -12.44
C SER A 89 -8.63 -3.63 -13.94
N GLN A 90 -7.89 -4.67 -14.32
CA GLN A 90 -7.95 -5.23 -15.67
C GLN A 90 -9.01 -6.33 -15.79
#